data_AF-A0A8X6Q9U5-F1
#
_entry.id   AF-A0A8X6Q9U5-F1
#
_cell.length_a   1.000
_cell.length_b   1.000
_cell.length_c   1.000
_cell.angle_alpha   90.00
_cell.angle_beta   90.00
_cell.angle_gamma   90.00
#
_symmetry.space_group_name_H-M   'P 1'
#
loop_
_entity.id
_entity.type
_entity.pdbx_description
1 polymer ?
#
loop_
_entity_poly.entity_id
_entity_poly.type
_entity_poly.pdbx_seq_one_letter_code
_entity_poly.pdbx_strand_id
1 'polypeptide(L)'
;MTAVLNTNTGLLVLGSYMNSYCDIAVDLRQNFGVTYFENLANVKKWNCPLPNLKEVSIDIGIDKFSADDFFKLIATKFDLSVATIPLNCSKFEMLIGDHGLLEQIRIMFTELHHQHLLCRNCGMENLFKNMGLSFDEISKFLSAKTTSDMLLALPISSGNPSVADTDVALYACKLILTRAALLTSVCLTSVMQRINRNQISIIINSLFIQECPEYQRYIKSFISAFVPNKNVKFLFCNNSSCALGAALTSCIAFNQKRENPKNYLMELESRFQESNKLFSVQSFMKLLEIPDIYTEAVKLAYNYLNDLQYGVPLSVVWAFNFLNENYEEAEKIFKVHPVSLSSINSIICLKILSTENVGVKLIFIVKCIFPNQK
;
A
#
# COMPACT_ATOMS: atom_id res chain seq x y z
N MET A 1 17.62 2.47 9.17
CA MET A 1 16.24 2.75 8.71
C MET A 1 16.29 3.44 7.35
N THR A 2 15.60 2.91 6.35
CA THR A 2 15.69 3.37 4.95
C THR A 2 14.54 4.28 4.49
N ALA A 3 13.37 4.20 5.12
CA ALA A 3 12.26 5.15 4.96
C ALA A 3 11.34 5.09 6.21
N VAL A 4 10.74 6.22 6.60
CA VAL A 4 9.65 6.28 7.59
C VAL A 4 8.41 6.73 6.84
N LEU A 5 7.35 5.93 6.88
CA LEU A 5 6.11 6.16 6.14
C LEU A 5 4.93 6.13 7.10
N ASN A 6 3.97 7.01 6.87
CA ASN A 6 2.64 6.84 7.43
C ASN A 6 1.99 5.59 6.80
N THR A 7 1.23 4.83 7.59
CA THR A 7 0.47 3.65 7.14
C THR A 7 -0.37 3.91 5.89
N ASN A 8 -1.03 5.07 5.79
CA ASN A 8 -1.89 5.44 4.65
C ASN A 8 -1.09 5.68 3.36
N THR A 9 0.16 6.14 3.48
CA THR A 9 1.08 6.18 2.33
C THR A 9 1.43 4.76 1.86
N GLY A 10 1.61 3.81 2.79
CA GLY A 10 1.79 2.40 2.45
C GLY A 10 0.58 1.83 1.71
N LEU A 11 -0.63 2.18 2.14
CA LEU A 11 -1.87 1.81 1.46
C LEU A 11 -1.92 2.37 0.02
N LEU A 12 -1.55 3.63 -0.20
CA LEU A 12 -1.48 4.23 -1.54
C LEU A 12 -0.46 3.53 -2.45
N VAL A 13 0.71 3.16 -1.91
CA VAL A 13 1.73 2.40 -2.67
C VAL A 13 1.21 1.02 -3.05
N LEU A 14 0.51 0.34 -2.14
CA LEU A 14 -0.16 -0.93 -2.46
C LEU A 14 -1.18 -0.77 -3.57
N GLY A 15 -2.01 0.28 -3.51
CA GLY A 15 -2.98 0.58 -4.56
C GLY A 15 -2.30 0.80 -5.92
N SER A 16 -1.18 1.52 -5.93
CA SER A 16 -0.37 1.79 -7.13
C SER A 16 0.25 0.51 -7.71
N TYR A 17 0.61 -0.44 -6.85
CA TYR A 17 1.08 -1.77 -7.25
C TYR A 17 -0.05 -2.62 -7.87
N MET A 18 -1.26 -2.55 -7.31
CA MET A 18 -2.43 -3.28 -7.85
C MET A 18 -2.97 -2.66 -9.14
N ASN A 19 -2.85 -1.34 -9.28
CA ASN A 19 -3.34 -0.59 -10.42
C ASN A 19 -2.50 0.70 -10.59
N SER A 20 -1.85 0.85 -11.74
CA SER A 20 -1.01 2.00 -12.05
C SER A 20 -1.75 3.35 -12.04
N TYR A 21 -3.09 3.34 -12.04
CA TYR A 21 -3.96 4.51 -11.95
C TYR A 21 -4.61 4.67 -10.56
N CYS A 22 -3.96 4.17 -9.50
CA CYS A 22 -4.39 4.43 -8.14
C CYS A 22 -3.90 5.79 -7.67
N ASP A 23 -4.84 6.73 -7.49
CA ASP A 23 -4.52 8.12 -7.14
C ASP A 23 -4.80 8.44 -5.67
N ILE A 24 -5.72 7.69 -5.04
CA ILE A 24 -6.23 7.96 -3.69
C ILE A 24 -6.20 6.67 -2.86
N ALA A 25 -5.80 6.78 -1.60
CA ALA A 25 -5.97 5.79 -0.57
C ALA A 25 -6.86 6.36 0.54
N VAL A 26 -7.82 5.57 1.00
CA VAL A 26 -8.68 5.91 2.13
C VAL A 26 -8.73 4.74 3.11
N ASP A 27 -8.38 5.01 4.36
CA ASP A 27 -8.51 4.09 5.47
C ASP A 27 -9.57 4.65 6.42
N LEU A 28 -10.65 3.88 6.62
CA LEU A 28 -11.75 4.22 7.52
C LEU A 28 -11.76 3.30 8.76
N ARG A 29 -10.66 2.59 9.01
CA ARG A 29 -10.52 1.65 10.14
C ARG A 29 -9.66 2.29 11.23
N GLN A 30 -8.55 1.64 11.59
CA GLN A 30 -7.68 2.06 12.69
C GLN A 30 -6.73 3.19 12.30
N ASN A 31 -6.29 3.25 11.04
CA ASN A 31 -5.37 4.29 10.56
C ASN A 31 -6.15 5.36 9.82
N PHE A 32 -7.21 5.91 10.43
CA PHE A 32 -8.14 6.80 9.76
C PHE A 32 -7.43 7.93 9.00
N GLY A 33 -7.65 7.98 7.69
CA GLY A 33 -6.99 8.98 6.87
C GLY A 33 -7.24 8.84 5.38
N VAL A 34 -6.86 9.90 4.67
CA VAL A 34 -6.93 9.98 3.21
C VAL A 34 -5.60 10.49 2.69
N THR A 35 -4.97 9.70 1.82
CA THR A 35 -3.72 10.04 1.16
C THR A 35 -3.91 10.03 -0.34
N TYR A 36 -3.33 10.98 -1.06
CA TYR A 36 -3.42 11.02 -2.53
C TYR A 36 -2.15 11.57 -3.16
N PHE A 37 -1.97 11.38 -4.47
CA PHE A 37 -0.91 12.04 -5.23
C PHE A 37 -1.32 13.47 -5.62
N GLU A 38 -0.62 14.46 -5.09
CA GLU A 38 -0.78 15.88 -5.42
C GLU A 38 0.33 16.33 -6.37
N ASN A 39 -0.02 17.22 -7.30
CA ASN A 39 0.95 17.85 -8.18
C ASN A 39 1.87 18.76 -7.36
N LEU A 40 3.19 18.61 -7.53
CA LEU A 40 4.16 19.41 -6.77
C LEU A 40 3.99 20.92 -6.96
N ALA A 41 3.51 21.37 -8.12
CA ALA A 41 3.22 22.79 -8.36
C ALA A 41 2.20 23.36 -7.36
N ASN A 42 1.36 22.51 -6.74
CA ASN A 42 0.40 22.90 -5.73
C ASN A 42 0.98 22.88 -4.29
N VAL A 43 2.13 22.24 -4.07
CA VAL A 43 2.71 22.05 -2.74
C VAL A 43 3.73 23.16 -2.45
N LYS A 44 3.24 24.35 -2.09
CA LYS A 44 4.08 25.55 -1.84
C LYS A 44 5.16 25.35 -0.77
N LYS A 45 4.96 24.41 0.16
CA LYS A 45 5.91 24.10 1.24
C LYS A 45 7.03 23.14 0.81
N TRP A 46 6.98 22.63 -0.43
CA TRP A 46 7.95 21.68 -0.94
C TRP A 46 9.22 22.40 -1.41
N ASN A 47 10.26 22.34 -0.60
CA ASN A 47 11.56 22.98 -0.89
C ASN A 47 12.63 22.00 -1.36
N CYS A 48 12.27 20.74 -1.65
CA CYS A 48 13.23 19.70 -2.01
C CYS A 48 13.45 19.65 -3.54
N PRO A 49 14.67 19.91 -4.04
CA PRO A 49 14.96 19.91 -5.46
C PRO A 49 15.26 18.46 -5.92
N LEU A 50 14.21 17.67 -6.15
CA LEU A 50 14.35 16.41 -6.87
C LEU A 50 14.02 16.66 -8.35
N PRO A 51 15.01 16.59 -9.27
CA PRO A 51 14.74 16.77 -10.68
C PRO A 51 13.77 15.69 -11.18
N ASN A 52 12.82 16.10 -12.03
CA ASN A 52 11.82 15.25 -12.70
C ASN A 52 10.69 14.67 -11.83
N LEU A 53 10.57 15.02 -10.55
CA LEU A 53 9.39 14.67 -9.76
C LEU A 53 8.21 15.58 -10.17
N LYS A 54 7.05 15.00 -10.47
CA LYS A 54 5.83 15.76 -10.85
C LYS A 54 4.76 15.74 -9.76
N GLU A 55 4.70 14.66 -9.00
CA GLU A 55 3.68 14.42 -7.98
C GLU A 55 4.33 13.89 -6.72
N VAL A 56 3.68 14.13 -5.58
CA VAL A 56 4.07 13.63 -4.27
C VAL A 56 2.84 13.15 -3.52
N SER A 57 2.98 12.10 -2.71
CA SER A 57 1.89 11.67 -1.84
C SER A 57 1.69 12.66 -0.69
N ILE A 58 0.45 13.06 -0.47
CA ILE A 58 0.03 13.96 0.62
C ILE A 58 -1.03 13.24 1.45
N ASP A 59 -0.76 13.07 2.73
CA ASP A 59 -1.78 12.78 3.74
C ASP A 59 -2.46 14.12 4.11
N ILE A 60 -3.77 14.18 3.94
CA ILE A 60 -4.52 15.42 4.13
C ILE A 60 -4.79 15.75 5.60
N GLY A 61 -4.56 14.80 6.53
CA GLY A 61 -4.83 15.00 7.95
C GLY A 61 -6.31 15.21 8.25
N ILE A 62 -7.17 14.40 7.62
CA ILE A 62 -8.63 14.50 7.71
C ILE A 62 -9.17 14.24 9.13
N ASP A 63 -8.42 13.53 9.97
CA ASP A 63 -8.68 13.38 11.40
C ASP A 63 -8.79 14.74 12.10
N LYS A 64 -8.04 15.74 11.62
CA LYS A 64 -8.05 17.10 12.18
C LYS A 64 -9.16 17.98 11.65
N PHE A 65 -9.98 17.50 10.71
CA PHE A 65 -11.11 18.25 10.15
C PHE A 65 -12.11 18.70 11.23
N SER A 66 -12.22 17.94 12.32
CA SER A 66 -13.10 18.26 13.46
C SER A 66 -12.61 19.36 14.40
N ALA A 67 -11.43 19.94 14.15
CA ALA A 67 -10.91 21.06 14.94
C ALA A 67 -11.68 22.37 14.69
N ASP A 68 -12.47 22.44 13.61
CA ASP A 68 -13.28 23.61 13.27
C ASP A 68 -14.71 23.54 13.86
N ASP A 69 -15.29 24.71 14.14
CA ASP A 69 -16.67 24.87 14.64
C ASP A 69 -17.74 24.23 13.72
N PHE A 70 -17.39 23.90 12.48
CA PHE A 70 -18.24 23.22 11.50
C PHE A 70 -18.69 21.82 11.91
N PHE A 71 -17.93 21.11 12.75
CA PHE A 71 -18.36 19.78 13.22
C PHE A 71 -19.71 19.85 13.95
N LYS A 72 -19.92 20.88 14.77
CA LYS A 72 -21.17 21.06 15.53
C LYS A 72 -22.39 21.32 14.63
N LEU A 73 -22.16 21.78 13.40
CA LEU A 73 -23.23 22.07 12.44
C LEU A 73 -23.83 20.80 11.83
N ILE A 74 -23.03 19.75 11.69
CA ILE A 74 -23.45 18.46 11.09
C ILE A 74 -23.65 17.35 12.11
N ALA A 75 -23.12 17.51 13.33
CA ALA A 75 -23.24 16.53 14.40
C ALA A 75 -24.61 16.59 15.08
N THR A 76 -25.20 15.42 15.30
CA THR A 76 -26.44 15.24 16.06
C THR A 76 -26.13 14.94 17.53
N LYS A 77 -27.17 14.94 18.37
CA LYS A 77 -27.06 14.46 19.76
C LYS A 77 -26.50 13.04 19.86
N PHE A 78 -26.74 12.21 18.85
CA PHE A 78 -26.24 10.83 18.80
C PHE A 78 -24.73 10.80 18.54
N ASP A 79 -24.24 11.59 17.58
CA ASP A 79 -22.81 11.71 17.30
C ASP A 79 -22.03 12.21 18.51
N LEU A 80 -22.61 13.17 19.26
CA LEU A 80 -22.03 13.71 20.48
C LEU A 80 -22.06 12.74 21.67
N SER A 81 -22.95 11.75 21.65
CA SER A 81 -23.06 10.74 22.70
C SER A 81 -22.09 9.58 22.54
N VAL A 82 -21.42 9.46 21.39
CA VAL A 82 -20.40 8.42 21.20
C VAL A 82 -19.13 8.81 21.95
N ALA A 83 -18.66 7.92 22.83
CA ALA A 83 -17.43 8.15 23.59
C ALA A 83 -16.19 8.07 22.68
N THR A 84 -15.49 9.20 22.50
CA THR A 84 -14.30 9.28 21.62
C THR A 84 -13.02 8.78 22.29
N ILE A 85 -12.90 8.94 23.61
CA ILE A 85 -11.70 8.58 24.40
C ILE A 85 -11.35 7.09 24.33
N PRO A 86 -12.27 6.14 24.54
CA PRO A 86 -11.92 4.71 24.45
C PRO A 86 -11.56 4.26 23.03
N LEU A 87 -11.94 5.02 22.01
CA LEU A 87 -11.71 4.68 20.61
C LEU A 87 -10.45 5.33 20.02
N ASN A 88 -9.90 6.36 20.70
CA ASN A 88 -8.83 7.21 20.18
C ASN A 88 -9.13 7.76 18.76
N CYS A 89 -10.42 7.97 18.47
CA CYS A 89 -10.90 8.45 17.17
C CYS A 89 -11.13 9.96 17.18
N SER A 90 -10.90 10.60 16.03
CA SER A 90 -11.30 12.00 15.86
C SER A 90 -12.83 12.13 15.80
N LYS A 91 -13.38 13.34 16.04
CA LYS A 91 -14.85 13.49 15.96
C LYS A 91 -15.37 13.29 14.54
N PHE A 92 -14.61 13.67 13.51
CA PHE A 92 -15.02 13.47 12.13
C PHE A 92 -14.96 12.00 11.72
N GLU A 93 -13.95 11.26 12.19
CA GLU A 93 -13.87 9.81 12.06
C GLU A 93 -15.09 9.12 12.64
N MET A 94 -15.68 9.65 13.72
CA MET A 94 -16.92 9.09 14.26
C MET A 94 -18.07 9.10 13.25
N LEU A 95 -18.10 10.03 12.29
CA LEU A 95 -19.21 10.17 11.34
C LEU A 95 -19.12 9.21 10.14
N ILE A 96 -17.90 8.78 9.77
CA ILE A 96 -17.68 8.03 8.53
C ILE A 96 -16.78 6.79 8.68
N GLY A 97 -16.01 6.70 9.78
CA GLY A 97 -15.13 5.58 10.10
C GLY A 97 -15.89 4.36 10.61
N ASP A 98 -15.37 3.16 10.38
CA ASP A 98 -16.03 1.89 10.67
C ASP A 98 -16.41 1.77 12.16
N HIS A 99 -15.50 2.11 13.09
CA HIS A 99 -15.81 2.10 14.53
C HIS A 99 -16.90 3.12 14.88
N GLY A 100 -16.83 4.30 14.28
CA GLY A 100 -17.81 5.36 14.51
C GLY A 100 -19.20 4.97 14.04
N LEU A 101 -19.30 4.35 12.86
CA LEU A 101 -20.55 3.84 12.31
C LEU A 101 -21.17 2.76 13.19
N LEU A 102 -20.37 1.80 13.68
CA LEU A 102 -20.86 0.76 14.58
C LEU A 102 -21.41 1.34 15.88
N GLU A 103 -20.68 2.26 16.49
CA GLU A 103 -21.12 2.87 17.75
C GLU A 103 -22.36 3.76 17.56
N GLN A 104 -22.47 4.48 16.44
CA GLN A 104 -23.70 5.19 16.12
C GLN A 104 -24.91 4.26 15.99
N ILE A 105 -24.76 3.11 15.32
CA ILE A 105 -25.82 2.12 15.20
C ILE A 105 -26.19 1.57 16.57
N ARG A 106 -25.19 1.22 17.40
CA ARG A 106 -25.39 0.73 18.77
C ARG A 106 -26.18 1.73 19.62
N ILE A 107 -25.79 3.00 19.61
CA ILE A 107 -26.46 4.05 20.38
C ILE A 107 -27.88 4.27 19.87
N MET A 108 -28.07 4.30 18.54
CA MET A 108 -29.40 4.47 17.96
C MET A 108 -30.34 3.33 18.37
N PHE A 109 -29.88 2.09 18.30
CA PHE A 109 -30.66 0.92 18.72
C PHE A 109 -30.97 0.96 20.23
N THR A 110 -29.97 1.32 21.04
CA THR A 110 -30.14 1.48 22.50
C THR A 110 -31.22 2.51 22.83
N GLU A 111 -31.16 3.68 22.18
CA GLU A 111 -32.14 4.75 22.41
C GLU A 111 -33.55 4.35 21.97
N LEU A 112 -33.69 3.76 20.78
CA LEU A 112 -34.99 3.28 20.30
C LEU A 112 -35.57 2.19 21.20
N HIS A 113 -34.72 1.32 21.74
CA HIS A 113 -35.14 0.29 22.69
C HIS A 113 -35.62 0.89 24.03
N HIS A 114 -34.88 1.86 24.59
CA HIS A 114 -35.31 2.58 25.79
C HIS A 114 -36.62 3.35 25.60
N GLN A 115 -36.89 3.85 24.38
CA GLN A 115 -38.15 4.48 24.02
C GLN A 115 -39.27 3.48 23.68
N HIS A 116 -39.02 2.18 23.80
CA HIS A 116 -39.95 1.09 23.45
C HIS A 116 -40.38 1.08 21.97
N LEU A 117 -39.56 1.64 21.08
CA LEU A 117 -39.75 1.69 19.63
C LEU A 117 -39.03 0.58 18.87
N LEU A 118 -38.08 -0.10 19.53
CA LEU A 118 -37.33 -1.22 18.97
C LEU A 118 -37.23 -2.35 19.99
N CYS A 119 -37.58 -3.57 19.59
CA CYS A 119 -37.40 -4.81 20.34
C CYS A 119 -37.96 -4.71 21.78
N ARG A 120 -39.18 -4.17 21.93
CA ARG A 120 -39.76 -3.74 23.21
C ARG A 120 -39.71 -4.79 24.33
N ASN A 121 -39.88 -6.06 24.00
CA ASN A 121 -39.91 -7.19 24.95
C ASN A 121 -38.70 -8.13 24.81
N CYS A 122 -37.62 -7.65 24.19
CA CYS A 122 -36.38 -8.42 24.02
C CYS A 122 -35.29 -7.90 24.95
N GLY A 123 -34.34 -8.77 25.31
CA GLY A 123 -33.11 -8.35 25.95
C GLY A 123 -32.12 -7.79 24.92
N MET A 124 -31.51 -6.63 25.22
CA MET A 124 -30.48 -5.99 24.39
C MET A 124 -29.25 -5.58 25.23
N GLU A 125 -28.94 -6.30 26.32
CA GLU A 125 -27.97 -5.86 27.33
C GLU A 125 -26.55 -5.71 26.77
N ASN A 126 -26.22 -6.42 25.69
CA ASN A 126 -24.94 -6.25 25.01
C ASN A 126 -24.80 -4.85 24.42
N LEU A 127 -25.87 -4.27 23.84
CA LEU A 127 -25.82 -2.93 23.25
C LEU A 127 -25.57 -1.83 24.29
N PHE A 128 -25.87 -2.09 25.57
CA PHE A 128 -25.63 -1.13 26.65
C PHE A 128 -24.15 -1.00 27.03
N LYS A 129 -23.30 -1.92 26.56
CA LYS A 129 -21.85 -1.88 26.74
C LYS A 129 -21.20 -1.11 25.58
N ASN A 130 -20.15 -0.33 25.87
CA ASN A 130 -19.32 0.25 24.82
C ASN A 130 -18.75 -0.86 23.94
N MET A 131 -18.76 -0.67 22.62
CA MET A 131 -18.35 -1.68 21.65
C MET A 131 -19.12 -3.00 21.77
N GLY A 132 -20.33 -2.96 22.33
CA GLY A 132 -21.19 -4.11 22.52
C GLY A 132 -21.90 -4.60 21.25
N LEU A 133 -21.54 -4.03 20.09
CA LEU A 133 -22.04 -4.38 18.78
C LEU A 133 -20.87 -4.58 17.82
N SER A 134 -20.79 -5.76 17.23
CA SER A 134 -19.73 -6.12 16.28
C SER A 134 -20.13 -5.84 14.83
N PHE A 135 -19.12 -5.70 13.97
CA PHE A 135 -19.35 -5.60 12.53
C PHE A 135 -20.05 -6.84 11.97
N ASP A 136 -19.69 -8.03 12.45
CA ASP A 136 -20.26 -9.29 11.96
C ASP A 136 -21.77 -9.39 12.24
N GLU A 137 -22.23 -8.92 13.40
CA GLU A 137 -23.66 -8.85 13.74
C GLU A 137 -24.41 -7.93 12.76
N ILE A 138 -23.91 -6.71 12.57
CA ILE A 138 -24.54 -5.74 11.66
C ILE A 138 -24.45 -6.17 10.20
N SER A 139 -23.33 -6.72 9.77
CA SER A 139 -23.15 -7.21 8.39
C SER A 139 -24.11 -8.36 8.09
N LYS A 140 -24.30 -9.31 9.02
CA LYS A 140 -25.31 -10.37 8.89
C LYS A 140 -26.71 -9.80 8.77
N PHE A 141 -27.05 -8.82 9.61
CA PHE A 141 -28.36 -8.17 9.57
C PHE A 141 -28.61 -7.45 8.23
N LEU A 142 -27.64 -6.67 7.74
CA LEU A 142 -27.76 -5.91 6.50
C LEU A 142 -27.70 -6.77 5.23
N SER A 143 -27.06 -7.93 5.28
CA SER A 143 -26.95 -8.86 4.15
C SER A 143 -28.05 -9.93 4.11
N ALA A 144 -28.91 -9.97 5.14
CA ALA A 144 -30.03 -10.89 5.21
C ALA A 144 -30.99 -10.73 4.01
N LYS A 145 -31.34 -11.86 3.40
CA LYS A 145 -32.18 -11.89 2.18
C LYS A 145 -33.66 -12.07 2.48
N THR A 146 -33.99 -12.60 3.66
CA THR A 146 -35.36 -12.86 4.09
C THR A 146 -35.64 -12.15 5.41
N THR A 147 -36.91 -11.86 5.67
CA THR A 147 -37.35 -11.31 6.96
C THR A 147 -37.01 -12.25 8.11
N SER A 148 -37.06 -13.57 7.89
CA SER A 148 -36.67 -14.56 8.91
C SER A 148 -35.19 -14.44 9.27
N ASP A 149 -34.31 -14.28 8.28
CA ASP A 149 -32.88 -14.11 8.52
C ASP A 149 -32.60 -12.78 9.24
N MET A 150 -33.32 -11.70 8.88
CA MET A 150 -33.21 -10.41 9.57
C MET A 150 -33.62 -10.51 11.05
N LEU A 151 -34.71 -11.22 11.36
CA LEU A 151 -35.15 -11.44 12.73
C LEU A 151 -34.09 -12.17 13.55
N LEU A 152 -33.46 -13.20 12.97
CA LEU A 152 -32.38 -13.97 13.62
C LEU A 152 -31.08 -13.18 13.78
N ALA A 153 -30.84 -12.21 12.90
CA ALA A 153 -29.62 -11.41 12.90
C ALA A 153 -29.72 -10.12 13.75
N LEU A 154 -30.90 -9.79 14.30
CA LEU A 154 -31.02 -8.68 15.24
C LEU A 154 -30.15 -8.93 16.49
N PRO A 155 -29.43 -7.92 17.01
CA PRO A 155 -28.51 -8.08 18.13
C PRO A 155 -29.26 -8.12 19.47
N ILE A 156 -30.07 -9.17 19.67
CA ILE A 156 -30.83 -9.43 20.89
C ILE A 156 -30.22 -10.60 21.68
N SER A 157 -30.33 -10.55 23.00
CA SER A 157 -29.87 -11.61 23.91
C SER A 157 -31.00 -12.59 24.28
N SER A 158 -32.25 -12.14 24.25
CA SER A 158 -33.43 -12.91 24.64
C SER A 158 -34.72 -12.30 24.08
N GLY A 159 -35.80 -13.08 24.07
CA GLY A 159 -37.11 -12.66 23.57
C GLY A 159 -37.30 -12.90 22.07
N ASN A 160 -38.46 -12.51 21.54
CA ASN A 160 -38.82 -12.69 20.13
C ASN A 160 -39.10 -11.33 19.49
N PRO A 161 -38.26 -10.86 18.56
CA PRO A 161 -38.49 -9.61 17.87
C PRO A 161 -39.62 -9.77 16.86
N SER A 162 -40.27 -8.65 16.53
CA SER A 162 -41.32 -8.58 15.51
C SER A 162 -40.75 -8.17 14.15
N VAL A 163 -41.51 -8.39 13.08
CA VAL A 163 -41.15 -7.89 11.74
C VAL A 163 -40.97 -6.37 11.75
N ALA A 164 -41.82 -5.64 12.48
CA ALA A 164 -41.70 -4.19 12.61
C ALA A 164 -40.36 -3.76 13.24
N ASP A 165 -39.80 -4.56 14.15
CA ASP A 165 -38.48 -4.29 14.73
C ASP A 165 -37.37 -4.37 13.67
N THR A 166 -37.47 -5.33 12.73
CA THR A 166 -36.53 -5.41 11.61
C THR A 166 -36.63 -4.21 10.68
N ASP A 167 -37.84 -3.71 10.42
CA ASP A 167 -38.06 -2.52 9.59
C ASP A 167 -37.48 -1.25 10.23
N VAL A 168 -37.71 -1.06 11.54
CA VAL A 168 -37.16 0.06 12.31
C VAL A 168 -35.64 0.01 12.35
N ALA A 169 -35.06 -1.15 12.68
CA ALA A 169 -33.61 -1.35 12.73
C ALA A 169 -32.96 -1.12 11.35
N LEU A 170 -33.54 -1.66 10.28
CA LEU A 170 -33.05 -1.48 8.91
C LEU A 170 -33.13 -0.02 8.49
N TYR A 171 -34.23 0.68 8.82
CA TYR A 171 -34.39 2.10 8.51
C TYR A 171 -33.33 2.95 9.24
N ALA A 172 -33.11 2.70 10.53
CA ALA A 172 -32.08 3.37 11.31
C ALA A 172 -30.67 3.17 10.71
N CYS A 173 -30.31 1.92 10.37
CA CYS A 173 -29.04 1.63 9.70
C CYS A 173 -28.91 2.35 8.36
N LYS A 174 -29.97 2.34 7.53
CA LYS A 174 -29.99 3.02 6.23
C LYS A 174 -29.78 4.52 6.36
N LEU A 175 -30.39 5.17 7.35
CA LEU A 175 -30.20 6.61 7.61
C LEU A 175 -28.75 6.93 7.96
N ILE A 176 -28.16 6.17 8.90
CA ILE A 176 -26.76 6.35 9.33
C ILE A 176 -25.82 6.15 8.14
N LEU A 177 -25.96 5.04 7.41
CA LEU A 177 -25.11 4.70 6.27
C LEU A 177 -25.30 5.66 5.10
N THR A 178 -26.51 6.16 4.84
CA THR A 178 -26.73 7.16 3.77
C THR A 178 -26.03 8.47 4.08
N ARG A 179 -26.13 8.95 5.34
CA ARG A 179 -25.44 10.16 5.80
C ARG A 179 -23.92 9.99 5.71
N ALA A 180 -23.39 8.87 6.17
CA ALA A 180 -21.96 8.58 6.11
C ALA A 180 -21.46 8.45 4.67
N ALA A 181 -22.26 7.86 3.78
CA ALA A 181 -21.93 7.74 2.36
C ALA A 181 -21.84 9.11 1.71
N LEU A 182 -22.75 10.02 2.03
CA LEU A 182 -22.74 11.40 1.57
C LEU A 182 -21.46 12.11 2.03
N LEU A 183 -21.15 12.08 3.33
CA LEU A 183 -19.96 12.74 3.90
C LEU A 183 -18.66 12.15 3.34
N THR A 184 -18.56 10.83 3.25
CA THR A 184 -17.43 10.13 2.62
C THR A 184 -17.25 10.57 1.17
N SER A 185 -18.36 10.68 0.43
CA SER A 185 -18.33 11.12 -0.98
C SER A 185 -17.90 12.58 -1.12
N VAL A 186 -18.37 13.49 -0.25
CA VAL A 186 -17.92 14.89 -0.23
C VAL A 186 -16.41 14.95 -0.01
N CYS A 187 -15.88 14.20 0.95
CA CYS A 187 -14.44 14.13 1.18
C CYS A 187 -13.68 13.64 -0.06
N LEU A 188 -14.05 12.46 -0.58
CA LEU A 188 -13.34 11.84 -1.71
C LEU A 188 -13.39 12.73 -2.94
N THR A 189 -14.54 13.32 -3.24
CA THR A 189 -14.72 14.19 -4.42
C THR A 189 -13.96 15.50 -4.30
N SER A 190 -13.83 16.06 -3.09
CA SER A 190 -12.96 17.21 -2.83
C SER A 190 -11.50 16.92 -3.18
N VAL A 191 -11.01 15.71 -2.88
CA VAL A 191 -9.67 15.26 -3.27
C VAL A 191 -9.60 14.99 -4.78
N MET A 192 -10.59 14.33 -5.37
CA MET A 192 -10.64 14.04 -6.82
C MET A 192 -10.58 15.30 -7.69
N GLN A 193 -11.16 16.41 -7.23
CA GLN A 193 -11.11 17.69 -7.93
C GLN A 193 -9.69 18.26 -8.04
N ARG A 194 -8.77 17.84 -7.16
CA ARG A 194 -7.34 18.20 -7.21
C ARG A 194 -6.58 17.41 -8.28
N ILE A 195 -7.09 16.25 -8.67
CA ILE A 195 -6.42 15.33 -9.59
C ILE A 195 -6.85 15.63 -11.03
N ASN A 196 -5.90 16.02 -11.88
CA ASN A 196 -6.16 16.35 -13.29
C ASN A 196 -6.18 15.11 -14.21
N ARG A 197 -6.97 14.10 -13.84
CA ARG A 197 -7.18 12.84 -14.60
C ARG A 197 -8.65 12.45 -14.59
N ASN A 198 -9.17 11.89 -15.68
CA ASN A 198 -10.56 11.45 -15.73
C ASN A 198 -10.76 10.05 -15.15
N GLN A 199 -9.75 9.18 -15.24
CA GLN A 199 -9.77 7.87 -14.59
C GLN A 199 -9.11 8.02 -13.22
N ILE A 200 -9.82 7.61 -12.17
CA ILE A 200 -9.35 7.65 -10.79
C ILE A 200 -9.59 6.27 -10.18
N SER A 201 -8.55 5.66 -9.61
CA SER A 201 -8.73 4.50 -8.75
C SER A 201 -8.48 4.85 -7.29
N ILE A 202 -9.32 4.33 -6.41
CA ILE A 202 -9.23 4.52 -4.97
C ILE A 202 -8.99 3.17 -4.33
N ILE A 203 -7.91 3.03 -3.57
CA ILE A 203 -7.74 1.88 -2.67
C ILE A 203 -8.39 2.18 -1.33
N ILE A 204 -9.27 1.28 -0.90
CA ILE A 204 -10.15 1.45 0.25
C ILE A 204 -9.83 0.38 1.29
N ASN A 205 -9.61 0.81 2.53
CA ASN A 205 -9.57 -0.05 3.71
C ASN A 205 -10.78 0.30 4.60
N SER A 206 -11.91 -0.37 4.39
CA SER A 206 -13.15 -0.23 5.17
C SER A 206 -13.99 -1.49 5.06
N LEU A 207 -14.44 -2.01 6.20
CA LEU A 207 -15.35 -3.15 6.28
C LEU A 207 -16.72 -2.79 5.72
N PHE A 208 -17.28 -1.63 6.08
CA PHE A 208 -18.60 -1.24 5.57
C PHE A 208 -18.62 -1.05 4.06
N ILE A 209 -17.61 -0.40 3.47
CA ILE A 209 -17.60 -0.19 2.01
C ILE A 209 -17.40 -1.52 1.27
N GLN A 210 -16.62 -2.43 1.85
CA GLN A 210 -16.30 -3.72 1.22
C GLN A 210 -17.45 -4.72 1.33
N GLU A 211 -18.05 -4.86 2.52
CA GLU A 211 -18.98 -5.94 2.85
C GLU A 211 -20.46 -5.49 2.87
N CYS A 212 -20.76 -4.18 2.76
CA CYS A 212 -22.14 -3.68 2.66
C CYS A 212 -22.42 -3.07 1.28
N PRO A 213 -22.97 -3.86 0.31
CA PRO A 213 -23.16 -3.40 -1.07
C PRO A 213 -24.04 -2.15 -1.22
N GLU A 214 -25.05 -1.98 -0.36
CA GLU A 214 -25.92 -0.81 -0.40
C GLU A 214 -25.17 0.47 -0.01
N TYR A 215 -24.30 0.40 1.01
CA TYR A 215 -23.44 1.52 1.41
C TYR A 215 -22.47 1.90 0.30
N GLN A 216 -21.81 0.89 -0.31
CA GLN A 216 -20.94 1.11 -1.47
C GLN A 216 -21.70 1.76 -2.65
N ARG A 217 -22.95 1.34 -2.88
CA ARG A 217 -23.82 1.91 -3.92
C ARG A 217 -24.12 3.38 -3.65
N TYR A 218 -24.47 3.76 -2.42
CA TYR A 218 -24.71 5.17 -2.08
C TYR A 218 -23.47 6.03 -2.33
N ILE A 219 -22.28 5.58 -1.91
CA ILE A 219 -21.03 6.31 -2.14
C ILE A 219 -20.80 6.50 -3.65
N LYS A 220 -20.91 5.43 -4.45
CA LYS A 220 -20.76 5.52 -5.91
C LYS A 220 -21.77 6.47 -6.54
N SER A 221 -23.03 6.45 -6.10
CA SER A 221 -24.06 7.36 -6.61
C SER A 221 -23.75 8.82 -6.29
N PHE A 222 -23.36 9.13 -5.06
CA PHE A 222 -22.98 10.49 -4.66
C PHE A 222 -21.72 10.98 -5.37
N ILE A 223 -20.70 10.13 -5.51
CA ILE A 223 -19.50 10.46 -6.30
C ILE A 223 -19.87 10.80 -7.75
N SER A 224 -20.67 9.96 -8.40
CA SER A 224 -21.12 10.20 -9.78
C SER A 224 -21.93 11.49 -9.92
N ALA A 225 -22.69 11.88 -8.89
CA ALA A 225 -23.43 13.14 -8.87
C ALA A 225 -22.52 14.37 -8.71
N PHE A 226 -21.49 14.28 -7.86
CA PHE A 226 -20.59 15.41 -7.58
C PHE A 226 -19.49 15.61 -8.63
N VAL A 227 -19.00 14.53 -9.24
CA VAL A 227 -17.92 14.56 -10.23
C VAL A 227 -18.27 13.70 -11.47
N PRO A 228 -19.32 14.05 -12.23
CA PRO A 228 -19.86 13.21 -13.31
C PRO A 228 -18.84 12.93 -14.45
N ASN A 229 -17.80 13.75 -14.57
CA ASN A 229 -16.76 13.61 -15.59
C ASN A 229 -15.61 12.67 -15.19
N LYS A 230 -15.64 12.12 -13.97
CA LYS A 230 -14.62 11.21 -13.45
C LYS A 230 -15.13 9.76 -13.48
N ASN A 231 -14.36 8.86 -14.08
CA ASN A 231 -14.57 7.43 -14.00
C ASN A 231 -13.82 6.86 -12.80
N VAL A 232 -14.56 6.45 -11.77
CA VAL A 232 -14.00 6.07 -10.47
C VAL A 232 -14.07 4.55 -10.28
N LYS A 233 -12.92 3.94 -9.99
CA LYS A 233 -12.78 2.51 -9.67
C LYS A 233 -12.39 2.31 -8.22
N PHE A 234 -13.04 1.39 -7.52
CA PHE A 234 -12.66 1.01 -6.16
C PHE A 234 -11.77 -0.24 -6.20
N LEU A 235 -10.71 -0.20 -5.40
CA LEU A 235 -9.82 -1.30 -5.08
C LEU A 235 -9.94 -1.54 -3.57
N PHE A 236 -9.87 -2.80 -3.14
CA PHE A 236 -10.02 -3.15 -1.73
C PHE A 236 -8.74 -3.76 -1.18
N CYS A 237 -8.33 -3.27 -0.01
CA CYS A 237 -7.21 -3.85 0.71
C CYS A 237 -7.69 -5.02 1.57
N ASN A 238 -7.11 -6.22 1.38
CA ASN A 238 -7.31 -7.31 2.32
C ASN A 238 -6.34 -7.17 3.52
N ASN A 239 -6.68 -7.80 4.66
CA ASN A 239 -5.96 -7.61 5.93
C ASN A 239 -4.45 -7.91 5.88
N SER A 240 -3.99 -8.78 4.96
CA SER A 240 -2.57 -9.12 4.79
C SER A 240 -1.78 -8.13 3.92
N SER A 241 -2.46 -7.25 3.17
CA SER A 241 -1.81 -6.41 2.16
C SER A 241 -1.25 -5.07 2.67
N CYS A 242 -1.71 -4.54 3.82
CA CYS A 242 -1.17 -3.26 4.33
C CYS A 242 0.36 -3.33 4.61
N ALA A 243 0.84 -4.47 5.12
CA ALA A 243 2.27 -4.69 5.35
C ALA A 243 3.08 -4.76 4.04
N LEU A 244 2.46 -5.22 2.95
CA LEU A 244 3.09 -5.28 1.63
C LEU A 244 3.40 -3.88 1.09
N GLY A 245 2.53 -2.89 1.32
CA GLY A 245 2.77 -1.51 0.91
C GLY A 245 4.02 -0.89 1.53
N ALA A 246 4.24 -1.11 2.83
CA ALA A 246 5.44 -0.66 3.54
C ALA A 246 6.71 -1.39 3.04
N ALA A 247 6.61 -2.70 2.80
CA ALA A 247 7.71 -3.49 2.25
C ALA A 247 8.10 -3.05 0.83
N LEU A 248 7.11 -2.81 -0.04
CA LEU A 248 7.31 -2.29 -1.40
C LEU A 248 8.01 -0.93 -1.36
N THR A 249 7.56 -0.02 -0.49
CA THR A 249 8.17 1.30 -0.40
C THR A 249 9.61 1.22 0.12
N SER A 250 9.87 0.34 1.10
CA SER A 250 11.23 0.09 1.60
C SER A 250 12.13 -0.45 0.49
N CYS A 251 11.61 -1.35 -0.36
CA CYS A 251 12.31 -1.88 -1.52
C CYS A 251 12.62 -0.77 -2.56
N ILE A 252 11.64 0.10 -2.85
CA ILE A 252 11.83 1.25 -3.77
C ILE A 252 12.88 2.22 -3.22
N ALA A 253 12.77 2.63 -1.95
CA ALA A 253 13.73 3.53 -1.32
C ALA A 253 15.14 2.93 -1.30
N PHE A 254 15.24 1.62 -1.09
CA PHE A 254 16.51 0.91 -1.14
C PHE A 254 17.09 0.84 -2.56
N ASN A 255 16.27 0.58 -3.57
CA ASN A 255 16.69 0.61 -4.97
C ASN A 255 17.11 2.02 -5.41
N GLN A 256 16.41 3.08 -4.97
CA GLN A 256 16.82 4.47 -5.25
C GLN A 256 18.16 4.82 -4.60
N LYS A 257 18.42 4.36 -3.37
CA LYS A 257 19.75 4.53 -2.76
C LYS A 257 20.85 3.85 -3.59
N ARG A 258 20.52 2.74 -4.24
CA ARG A 258 21.42 2.01 -5.14
C ARG A 258 21.58 2.66 -6.52
N GLU A 259 20.69 3.55 -6.93
CA GLU A 259 20.90 4.37 -8.13
C GLU A 259 22.06 5.35 -7.96
N ASN A 260 22.38 5.74 -6.72
CA ASN A 260 23.66 6.40 -6.46
C ASN A 260 24.77 5.32 -6.37
N PRO A 261 25.69 5.28 -7.33
CA PRO A 261 26.65 4.19 -7.42
C PRO A 261 27.65 4.15 -6.26
N LYS A 262 28.00 5.31 -5.68
CA LYS A 262 28.89 5.38 -4.51
C LYS A 262 28.23 4.80 -3.26
N ASN A 263 26.94 5.06 -3.07
CA ASN A 263 26.18 4.50 -1.96
C ASN A 263 26.05 2.98 -2.08
N TYR A 264 25.85 2.46 -3.30
CA TYR A 264 25.80 1.01 -3.51
C TYR A 264 27.17 0.35 -3.27
N LEU A 265 28.28 0.99 -3.66
CA LEU A 265 29.62 0.48 -3.32
C LEU A 265 29.81 0.40 -1.80
N MET A 266 29.53 1.48 -1.06
CA MET A 266 29.62 1.50 0.40
C MET A 266 28.72 0.43 1.07
N GLU A 267 27.53 0.18 0.51
CA GLU A 267 26.64 -0.89 0.98
C GLU A 267 27.28 -2.27 0.81
N LEU A 268 27.92 -2.53 -0.35
CA LEU A 268 28.64 -3.78 -0.59
C LEU A 268 29.86 -3.93 0.32
N GLU A 269 30.58 -2.86 0.61
CA GLU A 269 31.69 -2.87 1.57
C GLU A 269 31.22 -3.18 3.00
N SER A 270 30.10 -2.59 3.44
CA SER A 270 29.49 -2.91 4.74
C SER A 270 29.05 -4.37 4.81
N ARG A 271 28.43 -4.90 3.76
CA ARG A 271 28.03 -6.32 3.69
C ARG A 271 29.24 -7.24 3.74
N PHE A 272 30.32 -6.87 3.05
CA PHE A 272 31.58 -7.61 3.08
C PHE A 272 32.13 -7.70 4.50
N GLN A 273 32.15 -6.58 5.25
CA GLN A 273 32.58 -6.56 6.66
C GLN A 273 31.71 -7.45 7.55
N GLU A 274 30.41 -7.55 7.25
CA GLU A 274 29.48 -8.45 7.94
C GLU A 274 29.54 -9.92 7.44
N SER A 275 30.49 -10.26 6.57
CA SER A 275 30.59 -11.59 5.93
C SER A 275 29.34 -12.01 5.14
N ASN A 276 28.55 -11.04 4.66
CA ASN A 276 27.29 -11.26 3.97
C ASN A 276 27.51 -11.46 2.46
N LYS A 277 27.07 -12.62 1.94
CA LYS A 277 27.21 -13.03 0.53
C LYS A 277 26.03 -12.64 -0.37
N LEU A 278 25.05 -11.89 0.14
CA LEU A 278 23.92 -11.42 -0.68
C LEU A 278 24.41 -10.35 -1.67
N PHE A 279 24.32 -10.66 -2.96
CA PHE A 279 24.90 -9.85 -4.03
C PHE A 279 23.99 -9.78 -5.26
N SER A 280 23.86 -8.59 -5.86
CA SER A 280 23.07 -8.39 -7.09
C SER A 280 24.00 -8.25 -8.29
N VAL A 281 23.98 -9.25 -9.18
CA VAL A 281 24.75 -9.26 -10.44
C VAL A 281 24.42 -8.03 -11.30
N GLN A 282 23.13 -7.74 -11.50
CA GLN A 282 22.70 -6.66 -12.38
C GLN A 282 23.06 -5.27 -11.84
N SER A 283 22.94 -5.06 -10.52
CA SER A 283 23.30 -3.78 -9.91
C SER A 283 24.81 -3.55 -9.92
N PHE A 284 25.60 -4.61 -9.74
CA PHE A 284 27.06 -4.52 -9.80
C PHE A 284 27.57 -4.29 -11.22
N MET A 285 26.94 -4.91 -12.23
CA MET A 285 27.24 -4.60 -13.65
C MET A 285 27.09 -3.11 -13.96
N LYS A 286 25.98 -2.49 -13.54
CA LYS A 286 25.76 -1.04 -13.70
C LYS A 286 26.80 -0.20 -12.96
N LEU A 287 27.26 -0.67 -11.80
CA LEU A 287 28.28 0.02 -11.01
C LEU A 287 29.64 0.02 -11.72
N LEU A 288 29.97 -1.06 -12.45
CA LEU A 288 31.20 -1.14 -13.25
C LEU A 288 31.19 -0.24 -14.50
N GLU A 289 30.02 0.20 -14.98
CA GLU A 289 29.92 1.14 -16.10
C GLU A 289 30.45 2.55 -15.75
N ILE A 290 30.73 2.84 -14.47
CA ILE A 290 31.14 4.16 -13.99
C ILE A 290 32.66 4.19 -13.76
N PRO A 291 33.41 4.98 -14.56
CA PRO A 291 34.88 4.97 -14.54
C PRO A 291 35.48 5.27 -13.17
N ASP A 292 34.93 6.25 -12.44
CA ASP A 292 35.45 6.71 -11.15
C ASP A 292 35.36 5.66 -10.04
N ILE A 293 34.48 4.66 -10.19
CA ILE A 293 34.16 3.66 -9.17
C ILE A 293 34.69 2.28 -9.55
N TYR A 294 34.93 2.05 -10.84
CA TYR A 294 35.37 0.78 -11.40
C TYR A 294 36.52 0.15 -10.60
N THR A 295 37.59 0.91 -10.33
CA THR A 295 38.78 0.39 -9.62
C THR A 295 38.46 -0.08 -8.20
N GLU A 296 37.66 0.68 -7.45
CA GLU A 296 37.25 0.31 -6.09
C GLU A 296 36.32 -0.91 -6.10
N ALA A 297 35.40 -0.98 -7.06
CA ALA A 297 34.51 -2.12 -7.24
C ALA A 297 35.27 -3.42 -7.55
N VAL A 298 36.27 -3.35 -8.44
CA VAL A 298 37.13 -4.50 -8.77
C VAL A 298 37.90 -4.96 -7.53
N LYS A 299 38.47 -4.02 -6.76
CA LYS A 299 39.18 -4.33 -5.51
C LYS A 299 38.25 -5.05 -4.52
N LEU A 300 37.02 -4.54 -4.34
CA LEU A 300 36.03 -5.17 -3.48
C LEU A 300 35.67 -6.59 -3.96
N ALA A 301 35.55 -6.80 -5.28
CA ALA A 301 35.29 -8.13 -5.84
C ALA A 301 36.41 -9.14 -5.52
N TYR A 302 37.67 -8.70 -5.54
CA TYR A 302 38.80 -9.52 -5.08
C TYR A 302 38.75 -9.81 -3.58
N ASN A 303 38.38 -8.83 -2.74
CA ASN A 303 38.22 -9.06 -1.31
C ASN A 303 37.16 -10.13 -1.01
N TYR A 304 36.01 -10.07 -1.70
CA TYR A 304 34.96 -11.10 -1.59
C TYR A 304 35.46 -12.51 -1.94
N LEU A 305 36.32 -12.62 -2.96
CA LEU A 305 36.93 -13.90 -3.32
C LEU A 305 37.92 -14.38 -2.25
N ASN A 306 38.85 -13.51 -1.85
CA ASN A 306 39.97 -13.89 -0.99
C ASN A 306 39.52 -14.22 0.45
N ASP A 307 38.63 -13.40 1.01
CA ASP A 307 38.31 -13.45 2.44
C ASP A 307 37.03 -14.26 2.70
N LEU A 308 36.05 -14.20 1.79
CA LEU A 308 34.75 -14.87 1.95
C LEU A 308 34.59 -16.11 1.04
N GLN A 309 35.57 -16.43 0.21
CA GLN A 309 35.49 -17.49 -0.81
C GLN A 309 34.24 -17.36 -1.70
N TYR A 310 33.86 -16.12 -2.02
CA TYR A 310 32.66 -15.81 -2.82
C TYR A 310 33.04 -15.17 -4.15
N GLY A 311 33.12 -15.98 -5.21
CA GLY A 311 33.63 -15.56 -6.53
C GLY A 311 32.63 -14.93 -7.50
N VAL A 312 31.35 -14.78 -7.10
CA VAL A 312 30.32 -14.17 -7.97
C VAL A 312 30.67 -12.73 -8.36
N PRO A 313 31.09 -11.83 -7.45
CA PRO A 313 31.43 -10.45 -7.82
C PRO A 313 32.54 -10.39 -8.86
N LEU A 314 33.59 -11.21 -8.71
CA LEU A 314 34.71 -11.25 -9.65
C LEU A 314 34.30 -11.85 -11.01
N SER A 315 33.39 -12.83 -11.00
CA SER A 315 32.77 -13.36 -12.22
C SER A 315 32.00 -12.29 -13.00
N VAL A 316 31.39 -11.33 -12.28
CA VAL A 316 30.71 -10.19 -12.91
C VAL A 316 31.70 -9.18 -13.50
N VAL A 317 32.83 -8.90 -12.82
CA VAL A 317 33.91 -8.06 -13.39
C VAL A 317 34.46 -8.68 -14.67
N TRP A 318 34.68 -10.00 -14.66
CA TRP A 318 35.09 -10.72 -15.86
C TRP A 318 34.08 -10.55 -16.99
N ALA A 319 32.79 -10.76 -16.71
CA ALA A 319 31.71 -10.62 -17.69
C ALA A 319 31.66 -9.21 -18.26
N PHE A 320 31.80 -8.18 -17.41
CA PHE A 320 31.84 -6.79 -17.83
C PHE A 320 32.97 -6.50 -18.83
N ASN A 321 34.20 -6.94 -18.52
CA ASN A 321 35.33 -6.75 -19.41
C ASN A 321 35.17 -7.52 -20.72
N PHE A 322 34.67 -8.76 -20.66
CA PHE A 322 34.38 -9.57 -21.83
C PHE A 322 33.32 -8.91 -22.74
N LEU A 323 32.24 -8.40 -22.17
CA LEU A 323 31.14 -7.75 -22.90
C LEU A 323 31.54 -6.42 -23.54
N ASN A 324 32.52 -5.73 -22.95
CA ASN A 324 33.12 -4.50 -23.48
C ASN A 324 34.38 -4.74 -24.33
N GLU A 325 34.65 -5.99 -24.73
CA GLU A 325 35.76 -6.39 -25.61
C GLU A 325 37.17 -6.15 -25.02
N ASN A 326 37.26 -5.95 -23.71
CA ASN A 326 38.52 -5.86 -22.96
C ASN A 326 39.05 -7.27 -22.60
N TYR A 327 39.36 -8.06 -23.64
CA TYR A 327 39.68 -9.48 -23.49
C TYR A 327 40.95 -9.75 -22.67
N GLU A 328 41.96 -8.86 -22.71
CA GLU A 328 43.18 -9.01 -21.92
C GLU A 328 42.89 -8.99 -20.42
N GLU A 329 42.02 -8.08 -19.98
CA GLU A 329 41.64 -7.95 -18.57
C GLU A 329 40.74 -9.10 -18.12
N ALA A 330 39.82 -9.53 -18.98
CA ALA A 330 39.04 -10.74 -18.76
C ALA A 330 39.94 -11.99 -18.63
N GLU A 331 41.00 -12.11 -19.43
CA GLU A 331 41.93 -13.24 -19.32
C GLU A 331 42.71 -13.24 -17.99
N LYS A 332 43.15 -12.07 -17.52
CA LYS A 332 43.82 -11.95 -16.20
C LYS A 332 42.92 -12.42 -15.08
N ILE A 333 41.66 -12.01 -15.08
CA ILE A 333 40.69 -12.41 -14.04
C ILE A 333 40.42 -13.93 -14.10
N PHE A 334 40.26 -14.49 -15.30
CA PHE A 334 40.02 -15.92 -15.49
C PHE A 334 41.17 -16.79 -14.96
N LYS A 335 42.42 -16.33 -15.12
CA LYS A 335 43.60 -17.01 -14.57
C LYS A 335 43.61 -17.04 -13.03
N VAL A 336 43.00 -16.06 -12.37
CA VAL A 336 42.91 -16.00 -10.90
C VAL A 336 41.74 -16.85 -10.38
N HIS A 337 40.59 -16.79 -11.05
CA HIS A 337 39.40 -17.52 -10.63
C HIS A 337 38.62 -18.05 -11.85
N PRO A 338 38.47 -19.38 -12.00
CA PRO A 338 37.64 -19.97 -13.03
C PRO A 338 36.20 -19.49 -12.86
N VAL A 339 35.66 -18.84 -13.90
CA VAL A 339 34.36 -18.19 -13.83
C VAL A 339 33.24 -19.23 -13.93
N SER A 340 32.33 -19.21 -12.95
CA SER A 340 31.15 -20.07 -12.95
C SER A 340 30.08 -19.51 -13.91
N LEU A 341 30.01 -20.07 -15.11
CA LEU A 341 29.06 -19.66 -16.17
C LEU A 341 27.60 -19.74 -15.73
N SER A 342 27.23 -20.62 -14.80
CA SER A 342 25.86 -20.71 -14.27
C SER A 342 25.40 -19.42 -13.60
N SER A 343 26.32 -18.60 -13.09
CA SER A 343 26.03 -17.37 -12.36
C SER A 343 25.82 -16.13 -13.26
N ILE A 344 26.26 -16.21 -14.53
CA ILE A 344 26.29 -15.07 -15.47
C ILE A 344 25.72 -15.42 -16.87
N ASN A 345 25.15 -16.62 -17.01
CA ASN A 345 24.76 -17.23 -18.28
C ASN A 345 23.77 -16.38 -19.08
N SER A 346 22.76 -15.81 -18.43
CA SER A 346 21.71 -15.03 -19.09
C SER A 346 22.26 -13.75 -19.74
N ILE A 347 23.22 -13.08 -19.10
CA ILE A 347 23.79 -11.82 -19.57
C ILE A 347 24.69 -12.05 -20.79
N ILE A 348 25.52 -13.09 -20.74
CA ILE A 348 26.42 -13.45 -21.83
C ILE A 348 25.63 -13.90 -23.07
N CYS A 349 24.63 -14.78 -22.88
CA CYS A 349 23.80 -15.28 -23.98
C CYS A 349 23.06 -14.15 -24.71
N LEU A 350 22.53 -13.15 -23.98
CA LEU A 350 21.82 -12.00 -24.59
C LEU A 350 22.73 -11.15 -25.49
N LYS A 351 24.01 -10.98 -25.15
CA LYS A 351 24.94 -10.19 -25.97
C LYS A 351 25.43 -10.95 -27.22
N ILE A 352 25.60 -12.27 -27.11
CA ILE A 352 25.97 -13.11 -28.26
C ILE A 352 24.85 -13.08 -29.30
N LEU A 353 23.59 -13.21 -28.87
CA LEU A 353 22.42 -13.18 -29.75
C LEU A 353 22.22 -11.83 -30.46
N SER A 354 22.79 -10.75 -29.94
CA SER A 354 22.62 -9.38 -30.46
C SER A 354 23.80 -8.86 -31.28
N THR A 355 24.82 -9.67 -31.59
CA THR A 355 26.03 -9.20 -32.30
C THR A 355 26.45 -10.13 -33.46
N GLU A 356 26.96 -9.54 -34.56
CA GLU A 356 27.34 -10.27 -35.79
C GLU A 356 28.70 -10.98 -35.71
N ASN A 357 29.55 -10.66 -34.71
CA ASN A 357 30.93 -11.15 -34.61
C ASN A 357 31.07 -12.33 -33.62
N VAL A 358 30.54 -13.48 -34.02
CA VAL A 358 30.33 -14.67 -33.17
C VAL A 358 31.62 -15.48 -32.89
N GLY A 359 32.63 -15.41 -33.77
CA GLY A 359 33.83 -16.26 -33.73
C GLY A 359 34.75 -16.05 -32.53
N VAL A 360 35.19 -14.81 -32.26
CA VAL A 360 36.11 -14.49 -31.14
C VAL A 360 35.45 -14.77 -29.78
N LYS A 361 34.13 -14.53 -29.67
CA LYS A 361 33.36 -14.71 -28.44
C LYS A 361 33.17 -16.19 -28.09
N LEU A 362 32.93 -17.04 -29.09
CA LEU A 362 32.84 -18.50 -28.90
C LEU A 362 34.14 -19.11 -28.41
N ILE A 363 35.30 -18.67 -28.92
CA ILE A 363 36.62 -19.19 -28.50
C ILE A 363 36.85 -18.93 -27.01
N PHE A 364 36.52 -17.73 -26.53
CA PHE A 364 36.68 -17.38 -25.12
C PHE A 364 35.71 -18.16 -24.22
N ILE A 365 34.47 -18.36 -24.67
CA ILE A 365 33.46 -19.14 -23.93
C ILE A 365 33.85 -20.62 -23.85
N VAL A 366 34.35 -21.21 -24.95
CA VAL A 366 34.85 -22.58 -24.97
C VAL A 366 36.03 -22.75 -24.01
N LYS A 367 36.96 -21.78 -23.95
CA LYS A 367 38.03 -21.76 -22.94
C LYS A 367 37.49 -21.69 -21.50
N CYS A 368 36.38 -20.99 -21.27
CA CYS A 368 35.75 -20.92 -19.95
C CYS A 368 34.99 -22.19 -19.56
N ILE A 369 34.38 -22.89 -20.53
CA ILE A 369 33.67 -24.17 -20.30
C ILE A 369 34.67 -25.32 -20.10
N PHE A 370 35.81 -25.28 -20.81
CA PHE A 370 36.84 -26.33 -20.80
C PHE A 370 38.23 -25.76 -20.45
N PRO A 371 38.47 -25.38 -19.17
CA PRO A 371 39.72 -24.72 -18.76
C PRO A 371 41.01 -25.56 -18.95
N ASN A 372 40.90 -26.87 -19.22
CA ASN A 372 42.02 -27.81 -19.24
C ASN A 372 42.28 -28.51 -20.60
N GLN A 373 41.71 -28.04 -21.71
CA GLN A 373 42.07 -28.57 -23.03
C GLN A 373 43.10 -27.64 -23.69
N LYS A 374 44.37 -28.07 -23.66
CA LYS A 374 45.44 -27.53 -24.51
C LYS A 374 45.33 -28.07 -25.92
#